data_AF-A0ABD6EYM3-F1
#
_entry.id   AF-A0ABD6EYM3-F1
#
_cell.length_a   1.000
_cell.length_b   1.000
_cell.length_c   1.000
_cell.angle_alpha   90.00
_cell.angle_beta   90.00
_cell.angle_gamma   90.00
#
_symmetry.space_group_name_H-M   'P 1'
#
loop_
_entity.id
_entity.type
_entity.pdbx_description
1 polymer ?
#
loop_
_entity_poly.entity_id
_entity_poly.type
_entity_poly.pdbx_seq_one_letter_code
_entity_poly.pdbx_strand_id
1 'polypeptide(L)'
;MSLADELLADLEEEGEDVLEDEDVAINDELVEEVGEQLPDTNTYNRVGSVAKLASSQSYKDLIAKMQSQLDLEEIPPVTAPLEADPQYKLIVELSSLAADIDQELNVIHKFVRDKYEKRFPELESLVPNALEYLAAVKLLGNDIATKGQNKQILR
;
A
#
# COMPACT_ATOMS: atom_id res chain seq x y z
N MET A 1 -23.77 -26.80 49.09
CA MET A 1 -23.26 -26.77 47.71
C MET A 1 -22.20 -25.68 47.66
N SER A 2 -21.09 -25.95 46.97
CA SER A 2 -19.99 -25.00 46.86
C SER A 2 -20.37 -23.90 45.85
N LEU A 3 -19.85 -22.68 46.01
CA LEU A 3 -20.00 -21.60 45.01
C LEU A 3 -19.50 -22.05 43.61
N ALA A 4 -18.57 -23.01 43.58
CA ALA A 4 -18.09 -23.62 42.36
C ALA A 4 -19.13 -24.52 41.67
N ASP A 5 -20.05 -25.13 42.41
CA ASP A 5 -21.12 -25.96 41.83
C ASP A 5 -22.24 -25.08 41.22
N GLU A 6 -22.47 -23.88 41.78
CA GLU A 6 -23.48 -22.93 41.31
C GLU A 6 -23.03 -22.23 40.01
N LEU A 7 -21.73 -21.95 39.85
CA LEU A 7 -21.16 -21.41 38.60
C LEU A 7 -21.09 -22.43 37.46
N LEU A 8 -20.96 -23.72 37.77
CA LEU A 8 -20.90 -24.78 36.76
C LEU A 8 -22.28 -25.05 36.14
N ALA A 9 -23.35 -24.89 36.91
CA ALA A 9 -24.73 -25.03 36.42
C ALA A 9 -25.13 -23.93 35.43
N ASP A 10 -24.63 -22.70 35.61
CA ASP A 10 -24.90 -21.55 34.72
C ASP A 10 -24.20 -21.72 33.35
N LEU A 11 -23.06 -22.43 33.31
CA LEU A 11 -22.31 -22.74 32.08
C LEU A 11 -22.83 -23.97 31.34
N GLU A 12 -23.54 -24.89 32.02
CA GLU A 12 -24.15 -26.07 31.40
C GLU A 12 -25.48 -25.74 30.69
N GLU A 13 -26.18 -24.67 31.10
CA GLU A 13 -27.43 -24.23 30.47
C GLU A 13 -27.20 -23.39 29.18
N GLU A 14 -26.00 -22.80 29.01
CA GLU A 14 -25.60 -22.05 27.80
C GLU A 14 -24.78 -22.91 26.79
N GLY A 15 -24.55 -24.19 27.09
CA GLY A 15 -23.62 -25.07 26.38
C GLY A 15 -24.23 -25.96 25.29
N GLU A 16 -25.42 -25.66 24.78
CA GLU A 16 -26.09 -26.47 23.75
C GLU A 16 -26.35 -25.68 22.46
N ASP A 17 -25.30 -25.06 21.91
CA ASP A 17 -25.21 -24.84 20.46
C ASP A 17 -23.97 -25.58 19.96
N VAL A 18 -24.23 -26.75 19.40
CA VAL A 18 -23.27 -27.58 18.68
C VAL A 18 -22.85 -26.78 17.43
N LEU A 19 -21.60 -26.32 17.41
CA LEU A 19 -20.99 -25.76 16.21
C LEU A 19 -20.78 -26.95 15.27
N GLU A 20 -21.76 -27.17 14.38
CA GLU A 20 -21.61 -28.05 13.24
C GLU A 20 -20.42 -27.58 12.42
N ASP A 21 -19.51 -28.50 12.12
CA ASP A 21 -18.40 -28.34 11.20
C ASP A 21 -18.92 -27.88 9.83
N GLU A 22 -19.00 -26.57 9.61
CA GLU A 22 -19.08 -26.01 8.26
C GLU A 22 -17.65 -25.85 7.74
N ASP A 23 -17.35 -26.65 6.73
CA ASP A 23 -16.21 -26.51 5.82
C ASP A 23 -15.99 -25.03 5.49
N VAL A 24 -14.99 -24.40 6.12
CA VAL A 24 -14.50 -23.08 5.73
C VAL A 24 -13.77 -23.25 4.41
N ALA A 25 -14.55 -23.33 3.33
CA ALA A 25 -14.08 -22.98 2.01
C ALA A 25 -13.41 -21.62 2.16
N ILE A 26 -12.12 -21.59 1.86
CA ILE A 26 -11.37 -20.35 1.67
C ILE A 26 -12.04 -19.68 0.48
N ASN A 27 -13.08 -18.90 0.77
CA ASN A 27 -13.60 -17.91 -0.12
C ASN A 27 -12.43 -16.95 -0.30
N ASP A 28 -11.79 -17.06 -1.46
CA ASP A 28 -11.02 -16.02 -2.11
C ASP A 28 -12.02 -14.89 -2.46
N GLU A 29 -12.66 -14.37 -1.40
CA GLU A 29 -13.59 -13.27 -1.39
C GLU A 29 -12.74 -12.11 -1.85
N LEU A 30 -12.79 -11.92 -3.17
CA LEU A 30 -12.61 -10.68 -3.88
C LEU A 30 -12.71 -9.56 -2.85
N VAL A 31 -11.54 -9.12 -2.41
CA VAL A 31 -11.44 -7.88 -1.66
C VAL A 31 -12.06 -6.89 -2.63
N GLU A 32 -13.32 -6.52 -2.39
CA GLU A 32 -13.94 -5.39 -3.07
C GLU A 32 -13.06 -4.22 -2.65
N GLU A 33 -12.08 -3.96 -3.51
CA GLU A 33 -11.20 -2.81 -3.45
C GLU A 33 -12.18 -1.65 -3.40
N VAL A 34 -12.38 -1.11 -2.19
CA VAL A 34 -13.16 0.10 -1.96
C VAL A 34 -12.45 1.11 -2.84
N GLY A 35 -13.00 1.30 -4.04
CA GLY A 35 -12.39 2.12 -5.06
C GLY A 35 -12.46 3.53 -4.54
N GLU A 36 -11.43 3.94 -3.80
CA GLU A 36 -11.15 5.35 -3.56
C GLU A 36 -11.29 5.99 -4.92
N GLN A 37 -12.27 6.89 -5.03
CA GLN A 37 -12.63 7.47 -6.30
C GLN A 37 -11.51 8.45 -6.67
N LEU A 38 -10.43 7.87 -7.21
CA LEU A 38 -9.22 8.58 -7.58
C LEU A 38 -9.62 9.65 -8.60
N PRO A 39 -9.04 10.86 -8.54
CA PRO A 39 -9.41 11.95 -9.43
C PRO A 39 -9.31 11.54 -10.90
N ASP A 40 -10.12 12.15 -11.76
CA ASP A 40 -10.05 11.95 -13.20
C ASP A 40 -8.74 12.53 -13.74
N THR A 41 -7.78 11.64 -14.00
CA THR A 41 -6.42 12.02 -14.40
C THR A 41 -6.27 12.25 -15.91
N ASN A 42 -7.31 11.94 -16.70
CA ASN A 42 -7.25 11.92 -18.17
C ASN A 42 -7.01 13.30 -18.81
N THR A 43 -7.36 14.38 -18.11
CA THR A 43 -7.13 15.77 -18.55
C THR A 43 -5.66 16.20 -18.50
N TYR A 44 -4.83 15.48 -17.73
CA TYR A 44 -3.41 15.78 -17.59
C TYR A 44 -2.58 15.04 -18.62
N ASN A 45 -1.42 15.62 -18.97
CA ASN A 45 -0.45 15.03 -19.91
C ASN A 45 0.90 14.72 -19.27
N ARG A 46 1.11 15.11 -18.00
CA ARG A 46 2.36 14.93 -17.27
C ARG A 46 2.08 14.39 -15.88
N VAL A 47 2.87 13.41 -15.47
CA VAL A 47 2.78 12.80 -14.12
C VAL A 47 2.93 13.87 -13.03
N GLY A 48 3.85 14.83 -13.18
CA GLY A 48 4.06 15.92 -12.21
C GLY A 48 2.90 16.92 -12.08
N SER A 49 1.87 16.83 -12.93
CA SER A 49 0.63 17.59 -12.73
C SER A 49 -0.35 16.88 -11.80
N VAL A 50 -0.24 15.55 -11.72
CA VAL A 50 -1.13 14.68 -10.94
C VAL A 50 -0.49 14.31 -9.59
N ALA A 51 0.81 14.02 -9.58
CA ALA A 51 1.62 13.75 -8.40
C ALA A 51 2.48 14.96 -8.05
N LYS A 52 2.22 15.58 -6.89
CA LYS A 52 2.86 16.82 -6.43
C LYS A 52 3.63 16.64 -5.12
N LEU A 53 3.41 15.56 -4.38
CA LEU A 53 4.01 15.28 -3.08
C LEU A 53 5.53 15.36 -3.14
N ALA A 54 6.15 14.68 -4.12
CA ALA A 54 7.61 14.70 -4.31
C ALA A 54 8.17 16.12 -4.59
N SER A 55 7.35 17.02 -5.15
CA SER A 55 7.72 18.40 -5.40
C SER A 55 7.45 19.34 -4.22
N SER A 56 6.62 18.90 -3.27
CA SER A 56 6.24 19.67 -2.08
C SER A 56 7.45 20.00 -1.23
N GLN A 57 7.43 21.19 -0.63
CA GLN A 57 8.45 21.61 0.30
C GLN A 57 8.43 20.74 1.57
N SER A 58 7.24 20.35 2.04
CA SER A 58 7.08 19.48 3.21
C SER A 58 7.81 18.15 3.05
N TYR A 59 7.68 17.50 1.88
CA TYR A 59 8.35 16.25 1.55
C TYR A 59 9.88 16.40 1.61
N LYS A 60 10.42 17.44 0.95
CA LYS A 60 11.86 17.70 0.92
C LYS A 60 12.41 17.96 2.32
N ASP A 61 11.69 18.74 3.13
CA ASP A 61 12.10 19.07 4.49
C ASP A 61 12.08 17.82 5.39
N LEU A 62 11.06 16.96 5.28
CA LEU A 62 10.94 15.70 6.02
C LEU A 62 12.03 14.70 5.66
N ILE A 63 12.30 14.50 4.36
CA ILE A 63 13.36 13.61 3.89
C ILE A 63 14.74 14.14 4.30
N ALA A 64 14.97 15.46 4.25
CA ALA A 64 16.22 16.06 4.72
C ALA A 64 16.41 15.87 6.23
N LYS A 65 15.35 16.04 7.04
CA LYS A 65 15.38 15.74 8.48
C LYS A 65 15.71 14.27 8.73
N MET A 66 15.05 13.34 8.03
CA MET A 66 15.33 11.90 8.13
C MET A 66 16.79 11.60 7.79
N GLN A 67 17.32 12.11 6.67
CA GLN A 67 18.72 11.94 6.29
C GLN A 67 19.67 12.48 7.37
N SER A 68 19.39 13.66 7.91
CA SER A 68 20.21 14.23 8.99
C SER A 68 20.23 13.38 10.26
N GLN A 69 19.17 12.61 10.53
CA GLN A 69 19.13 11.68 11.66
C GLN A 69 19.87 10.37 11.38
N LEU A 70 19.87 9.90 10.13
CA LEU A 70 20.61 8.72 9.69
C LEU A 70 22.12 8.96 9.64
N ASP A 71 22.54 10.20 9.38
CA ASP A 71 23.94 10.61 9.32
C ASP A 71 24.57 10.83 10.71
N LEU A 72 23.81 10.74 11.80
CA LEU A 72 24.35 10.88 13.17
C LEU A 72 25.18 9.63 13.54
N GLU A 73 26.43 9.86 13.96
CA GLU A 73 27.33 8.78 14.42
C GLU A 73 26.91 8.19 15.78
N GLU A 74 26.22 8.97 16.61
CA GLU A 74 25.72 8.54 17.92
C GLU A 74 24.21 8.79 18.03
N ILE A 75 23.49 7.76 18.47
CA ILE A 75 22.04 7.83 18.71
C ILE A 75 21.81 8.64 19.99
N PRO A 76 21.09 9.78 19.92
CA PRO A 76 20.77 10.57 21.10
C PRO A 76 20.02 9.72 22.13
N PRO A 77 20.37 9.79 23.43
CA PRO A 77 19.63 9.09 24.47
C PRO A 77 18.22 9.68 24.59
N VAL A 78 17.22 8.83 24.78
CA VAL A 78 15.83 9.23 24.99
C VAL A 78 15.72 9.88 26.37
N THR A 79 15.75 11.21 26.41
CA THR A 79 15.74 12.01 27.65
C THR A 79 14.35 12.46 28.09
N ALA A 80 13.32 12.25 27.27
CA ALA A 80 11.95 12.71 27.52
C ALA A 80 10.96 11.53 27.48
N PRO A 81 9.72 11.70 28.01
CA PRO A 81 8.64 10.77 27.75
C PRO A 81 8.50 10.54 26.23
N LEU A 82 8.21 9.31 25.81
CA LEU A 82 8.25 8.91 24.40
C LEU A 82 7.45 9.86 23.47
N GLU A 83 6.30 10.37 23.94
CA GLU A 83 5.43 11.28 23.19
C GLU A 83 6.02 12.69 22.99
N ALA A 84 6.93 13.11 23.88
CA ALA A 84 7.63 14.37 23.78
C ALA A 84 8.94 14.25 22.99
N ASP A 85 9.40 13.03 22.73
CA ASP A 85 10.66 12.76 22.06
C ASP A 85 10.62 13.23 20.58
N PRO A 86 11.60 14.02 20.14
CA PRO A 86 11.63 14.55 18.78
C PRO A 86 11.82 13.47 17.71
N GLN A 87 12.47 12.34 18.02
CA GLN A 87 12.64 11.21 17.09
C GLN A 87 11.31 10.48 16.92
N TYR A 88 10.57 10.25 18.00
CA TYR A 88 9.25 9.63 17.91
C TYR A 88 8.29 10.47 17.06
N LYS A 89 8.26 11.79 17.24
CA LYS A 89 7.46 12.70 16.41
C LYS A 89 7.84 12.61 14.94
N LEU A 90 9.14 12.56 14.63
CA LEU A 90 9.61 12.40 13.26
C LEU A 90 9.14 11.07 12.65
N ILE A 91 9.18 9.96 13.41
CA ILE A 91 8.68 8.66 12.94
C ILE A 91 7.19 8.72 12.61
N VAL A 92 6.38 9.37 13.46
CA VAL A 92 4.94 9.55 13.20
C VAL A 92 4.70 10.38 11.94
N GLU A 93 5.44 11.49 11.76
CA GLU A 93 5.35 12.30 10.54
C GLU A 93 5.77 11.50 9.28
N LEU A 94 6.83 10.70 9.37
CA LEU A 94 7.29 9.83 8.28
C LEU A 94 6.27 8.73 7.95
N SER A 95 5.57 8.18 8.94
CA SER A 95 4.50 7.21 8.72
C SER A 95 3.33 7.83 7.97
N SER A 96 2.94 9.06 8.30
CA SER A 96 1.93 9.80 7.54
C SER A 96 2.40 10.04 6.10
N LEU A 97 3.67 10.42 5.93
CA LEU A 97 4.26 10.64 4.61
C LEU A 97 4.28 9.35 3.77
N ALA A 98 4.47 8.19 4.38
CA ALA A 98 4.40 6.90 3.68
C ALA A 98 3.00 6.64 3.12
N ALA A 99 1.95 6.89 3.90
CA ALA A 99 0.57 6.78 3.42
C ALA A 99 0.28 7.75 2.27
N ASP A 100 0.78 8.98 2.33
CA ASP A 100 0.64 9.96 1.24
C ASP A 100 1.35 9.48 -0.05
N ILE A 101 2.53 8.83 0.10
CA ILE A 101 3.27 8.26 -1.04
C ILE A 101 2.47 7.12 -1.69
N ASP A 102 1.88 6.23 -0.89
CA ASP A 102 1.06 5.12 -1.40
C ASP A 102 -0.17 5.64 -2.15
N GLN A 103 -0.80 6.70 -1.63
CA GLN A 103 -1.93 7.34 -2.31
C GLN A 103 -1.50 7.96 -3.65
N GLU A 104 -0.36 8.67 -3.70
CA GLU A 104 0.16 9.19 -4.97
C GLU A 104 0.56 8.08 -5.95
N LEU A 105 1.11 6.97 -5.45
CA LEU A 105 1.44 5.82 -6.29
C LEU A 105 0.19 5.27 -7.00
N ASN A 106 -0.93 5.13 -6.28
CA ASN A 106 -2.21 4.71 -6.84
C ASN A 106 -2.72 5.70 -7.90
N VAL A 107 -2.60 7.00 -7.64
CA VAL A 107 -2.95 8.05 -8.59
C VAL A 107 -2.09 7.98 -9.87
N ILE A 108 -0.78 7.77 -9.73
CA ILE A 108 0.15 7.61 -10.87
C ILE A 108 -0.18 6.33 -11.65
N HIS A 109 -0.45 5.23 -10.96
CA HIS A 109 -0.82 3.96 -11.55
C HIS A 109 -2.08 4.12 -12.41
N LYS A 110 -3.15 4.72 -11.86
CA LYS A 110 -4.37 5.06 -12.60
C LYS A 110 -4.05 5.94 -13.82
N PHE A 111 -3.24 6.99 -13.66
CA PHE A 111 -2.88 7.88 -14.76
C PHE A 111 -2.19 7.15 -15.92
N VAL A 112 -1.25 6.25 -15.61
CA VAL A 112 -0.55 5.47 -16.65
C VAL A 112 -1.48 4.44 -17.26
N ARG A 113 -2.30 3.77 -16.46
CA ARG A 113 -3.32 2.82 -16.92
C ARG A 113 -4.27 3.46 -17.91
N ASP A 114 -4.93 4.56 -17.54
CA ASP A 114 -5.94 5.22 -18.39
C ASP A 114 -5.36 5.66 -19.76
N LYS A 115 -4.04 5.91 -19.82
CA LYS A 115 -3.33 6.23 -21.08
C LYS A 115 -2.92 4.98 -21.85
N TYR A 116 -2.47 3.93 -21.17
CA TYR A 116 -1.90 2.73 -21.78
C TYR A 116 -2.95 1.66 -22.15
N GLU A 117 -4.14 1.73 -21.55
CA GLU A 117 -5.28 0.85 -21.82
C GLU A 117 -5.66 0.85 -23.31
N LYS A 118 -5.60 2.01 -23.98
CA LYS A 118 -5.86 2.14 -25.44
C LYS A 118 -4.92 1.30 -26.30
N ARG A 119 -3.79 0.87 -25.74
CA ARG A 119 -2.72 0.17 -26.45
C ARG A 119 -2.65 -1.30 -26.03
N PHE A 120 -2.76 -1.59 -24.74
CA PHE A 120 -2.79 -2.96 -24.22
C PHE A 120 -3.70 -3.05 -22.98
N PRO A 121 -5.01 -3.26 -23.17
CA PRO A 121 -5.97 -3.28 -22.06
C PRO A 121 -5.75 -4.49 -21.13
N GLU A 122 -5.24 -5.61 -21.66
CA GLU A 122 -5.02 -6.84 -20.87
C GLU A 122 -3.88 -6.71 -19.85
N LEU A 123 -3.01 -5.68 -19.95
CA LEU A 123 -1.88 -5.53 -19.03
C LEU A 123 -2.32 -5.33 -17.58
N GLU A 124 -3.46 -4.68 -17.36
CA GLU A 124 -4.00 -4.45 -16.01
C GLU A 124 -4.41 -5.77 -15.35
N SER A 125 -5.10 -6.65 -16.10
CA SER A 125 -5.46 -7.97 -15.61
C SER A 125 -4.26 -8.89 -15.41
N LEU A 126 -3.16 -8.66 -16.14
CA LEU A 126 -1.96 -9.49 -16.07
C LEU A 126 -1.05 -9.12 -14.91
N VAL A 127 -0.98 -7.83 -14.56
CA VAL A 127 -0.07 -7.31 -13.54
C VAL A 127 -0.86 -6.48 -12.53
N PRO A 128 -1.34 -7.09 -11.42
CA PRO A 128 -2.12 -6.39 -10.41
C PRO A 128 -1.28 -5.43 -9.56
N ASN A 129 0.04 -5.64 -9.46
CA ASN A 129 0.92 -4.78 -8.68
C ASN A 129 1.24 -3.47 -9.43
N ALA A 130 0.97 -2.33 -8.79
CA ALA A 130 1.18 -1.01 -9.40
C ALA A 130 2.63 -0.73 -9.84
N LEU A 131 3.63 -1.08 -9.03
CA LEU A 131 5.04 -0.82 -9.37
C LEU A 131 5.51 -1.70 -10.54
N GLU A 132 5.09 -2.97 -10.53
CA GLU A 132 5.38 -3.91 -11.62
C GLU A 132 4.68 -3.50 -12.91
N TYR A 133 3.43 -3.04 -12.83
CA TYR A 133 2.68 -2.51 -13.97
C TYR A 133 3.43 -1.33 -14.60
N LEU A 134 3.86 -0.36 -13.77
CA LEU A 134 4.63 0.79 -14.23
C LEU A 134 5.96 0.38 -14.88
N ALA A 135 6.65 -0.61 -14.31
CA ALA A 135 7.88 -1.17 -14.87
C ALA A 135 7.64 -1.89 -16.20
N ALA A 136 6.55 -2.66 -16.30
CA ALA A 136 6.15 -3.38 -17.51
C ALA A 136 5.77 -2.41 -18.63
N VAL A 137 4.98 -1.38 -18.34
CA VAL A 137 4.65 -0.30 -19.30
C VAL A 137 5.92 0.37 -19.80
N LYS A 138 6.87 0.68 -18.89
CA LYS A 138 8.16 1.27 -19.26
C LYS A 138 8.99 0.35 -20.17
N LEU A 139 8.93 -0.96 -19.95
CA LEU A 139 9.67 -1.95 -20.74
C LEU A 139 9.02 -2.18 -22.11
N LEU A 140 7.70 -2.33 -22.17
CA LEU A 140 6.95 -2.57 -23.40
C LEU A 140 6.96 -1.34 -24.31
N GLY A 141 6.72 -0.16 -23.74
CA GLY A 141 6.64 1.09 -24.50
C GLY A 141 5.59 1.02 -25.62
N ASN A 142 5.80 1.74 -26.72
CA ASN A 142 4.81 1.79 -27.80
C ASN A 142 4.81 0.55 -28.70
N ASP A 143 5.83 -0.30 -28.66
CA ASP A 143 6.00 -1.39 -29.61
C ASP A 143 5.92 -2.76 -28.93
N ILE A 144 4.68 -3.24 -28.77
CA ILE A 144 4.36 -4.52 -28.12
C ILE A 144 4.81 -5.69 -29.00
N ALA A 145 4.91 -5.49 -30.32
CA ALA A 145 5.16 -6.56 -31.29
C ALA A 145 6.64 -6.96 -31.42
N THR A 146 7.59 -6.14 -30.98
CA THR A 146 9.02 -6.37 -31.29
C THR A 146 9.83 -7.09 -30.21
N LYS A 147 9.35 -7.20 -28.96
CA LYS A 147 10.15 -7.85 -27.88
C LYS A 147 9.84 -9.33 -27.62
N GLY A 148 8.74 -9.87 -28.15
CA GLY A 148 8.47 -11.32 -28.12
C GLY A 148 9.45 -12.16 -28.95
N GLN A 149 10.28 -11.54 -29.79
CA GLN A 149 11.33 -12.21 -30.57
C GLN A 149 12.72 -12.14 -29.93
N ASN A 150 12.90 -11.38 -28.84
CA ASN A 150 14.18 -11.27 -28.15
C ASN A 150 14.38 -12.40 -27.13
N LYS A 151 14.46 -13.64 -27.62
CA LYS A 151 14.96 -14.82 -26.89
C LYS A 151 16.40 -14.67 -26.36
N GLN A 152 17.04 -13.51 -26.56
CA GLN A 152 18.44 -13.26 -26.16
C GLN A 152 18.60 -12.49 -24.85
N ILE A 153 17.52 -11.97 -24.23
CA ILE A 153 17.62 -11.21 -22.97
C ILE A 153 17.30 -12.09 -21.74
N LEU A 154 16.91 -13.36 -21.96
CA LEU A 154 16.67 -14.36 -20.89
C LEU A 154 17.80 -15.40 -20.83
N ARG A 155 19.06 -14.96 -20.82
CA ARG A 155 20.21 -15.84 -20.57
C ARG A 155 21.19 -15.21 -19.60
#